data_AF-A0A2N2IIJ0-F1
#
_entry.id   AF-A0A2N2IIJ0-F1
#
_cell.length_a   1.000
_cell.length_b   1.000
_cell.length_c   1.000
_cell.angle_alpha   90.00
_cell.angle_beta   90.00
_cell.angle_gamma   90.00
#
_symmetry.space_group_name_H-M   'P 1'
#
loop_
_entity.id
_entity.type
_entity.pdbx_description
1 polymer ?
#
loop_
_entity_poly.entity_id
_entity_poly.type
_entity_poly.pdbx_seq_one_letter_code
_entity_poly.pdbx_strand_id
1 'polypeptide(L)'
;LNLHQLRCTPHSVAKMIEHGISFIHAPFVLSAWSEVVALETMARLLEAGTDLPVHFCSFLYKYHSQNSAARRRSAAALPGAGHEVTAAGYVREITSHGVAVSADDLRDHSRDSLRLEYFEGRITQAHEASDAAVYSLAGRSLFVEKRKAMRPIELDGEEVELYRTPFLKDFTWRGDLDPDDQLHLSPAQSDKFSAIRSMEVLPEGLIEYF
;
A
#
# COMPACT_ATOMS: atom_id res chain seq x y z
N LEU A 1 -4.29 -23.61 15.86
CA LEU A 1 -3.33 -24.10 14.84
C LEU A 1 -2.49 -22.93 14.36
N ASN A 2 -1.16 -23.01 14.46
CA ASN A 2 -0.27 -21.97 13.94
C ASN A 2 0.30 -22.42 12.60
N LEU A 3 0.07 -21.62 11.56
CA LEU A 3 0.55 -21.83 10.21
C LEU A 3 1.60 -20.76 9.90
N HIS A 4 2.73 -21.17 9.34
CA HIS A 4 3.79 -20.27 8.95
C HIS A 4 4.07 -20.40 7.47
N GLN A 5 4.05 -19.26 6.76
CA GLN A 5 4.53 -19.24 5.38
C GLN A 5 6.05 -19.49 5.37
N LEU A 6 6.50 -20.42 4.53
CA LEU A 6 7.91 -20.77 4.45
C LEU A 6 8.65 -19.76 3.57
N ARG A 7 9.71 -19.18 4.12
CA ARG A 7 10.61 -18.28 3.39
C ARG A 7 11.76 -19.06 2.78
N CYS A 8 12.08 -18.78 1.53
CA CYS A 8 13.33 -19.21 0.93
C CYS A 8 14.46 -18.31 1.44
N THR A 9 15.50 -18.93 1.98
CA THR A 9 16.69 -18.26 2.47
C THR A 9 17.91 -18.82 1.75
N PRO A 10 19.07 -18.12 1.75
CA PRO A 10 20.30 -18.66 1.18
C PRO A 10 20.67 -20.05 1.73
N HIS A 11 20.28 -20.37 2.97
CA HIS A 11 20.55 -21.68 3.59
C HIS A 11 19.57 -22.79 3.17
N SER A 12 18.33 -22.44 2.79
CA SER A 12 17.28 -23.42 2.47
C SER A 12 17.05 -23.61 0.97
N VAL A 13 17.53 -22.67 0.14
CA VAL A 13 17.25 -22.65 -1.31
C VAL A 13 17.64 -23.94 -2.02
N ALA A 14 18.82 -24.50 -1.75
CA ALA A 14 19.29 -25.72 -2.41
C ALA A 14 18.35 -26.90 -2.15
N LYS A 15 17.94 -27.10 -0.89
CA LYS A 15 17.01 -28.17 -0.49
C LYS A 15 15.62 -27.94 -1.07
N MET A 16 15.16 -26.70 -1.09
CA MET A 16 13.83 -26.37 -1.64
C MET A 16 13.77 -26.63 -3.16
N ILE A 17 14.84 -26.33 -3.89
CA ILE A 17 14.96 -26.65 -5.32
C ILE A 17 15.01 -28.16 -5.54
N GLU A 18 15.80 -28.89 -4.74
CA GLU A 18 15.89 -30.36 -4.81
C GLU A 18 14.50 -31.02 -4.63
N HIS A 19 13.66 -30.46 -3.76
CA HIS A 19 12.29 -30.94 -3.54
C HIS A 19 11.25 -30.35 -4.50
N GLY A 20 11.65 -29.60 -5.53
CA GLY A 20 10.74 -29.05 -6.54
C GLY A 20 9.76 -28.01 -5.98
N ILE A 21 10.14 -27.27 -4.94
CA ILE A 21 9.28 -26.26 -4.32
C ILE A 21 9.19 -25.02 -5.22
N SER A 22 7.95 -24.64 -5.58
CA SER A 22 7.66 -23.40 -6.30
C SER A 22 7.73 -22.16 -5.40
N PHE A 23 8.16 -21.04 -5.98
CA PHE A 23 8.34 -19.77 -5.28
C PHE A 23 7.40 -18.67 -5.78
N ILE A 24 7.01 -17.76 -4.89
CA ILE A 24 6.33 -16.50 -5.20
C ILE A 24 7.36 -15.39 -5.25
N HIS A 25 7.30 -14.58 -6.30
CA HIS A 25 8.10 -13.36 -6.41
C HIS A 25 7.40 -12.22 -5.66
N ALA A 26 7.95 -11.86 -4.51
CA ALA A 26 7.44 -10.84 -3.60
C ALA A 26 8.64 -10.06 -3.02
N PRO A 27 8.44 -9.08 -2.11
CA PRO A 27 9.56 -8.45 -1.40
C PRO A 27 10.49 -9.46 -0.69
N PHE A 28 10.02 -10.69 -0.49
CA PHE A 28 10.79 -11.85 -0.08
C PHE A 28 10.55 -13.01 -1.06
N VAL A 29 11.49 -13.95 -1.16
CA VAL A 29 11.26 -15.21 -1.88
C VAL A 29 10.51 -16.18 -0.95
N LEU A 30 9.26 -16.50 -1.28
CA LEU A 30 8.36 -17.28 -0.43
C LEU A 30 7.96 -18.58 -1.12
N SER A 31 7.69 -19.65 -0.37
CA SER A 31 7.16 -20.90 -0.92
C SER A 31 5.68 -20.74 -1.26
N ALA A 32 5.33 -20.88 -2.54
CA ALA A 32 3.95 -20.85 -3.00
C ALA A 32 3.12 -21.94 -2.34
N TRP A 33 3.70 -23.14 -2.22
CA TRP A 33 3.07 -24.29 -1.59
C TRP A 33 2.67 -24.04 -0.14
N SER A 34 3.52 -23.36 0.64
CA SER A 34 3.20 -23.10 2.05
C SER A 34 2.00 -22.17 2.22
N GLU A 35 1.76 -21.28 1.25
CA GLU A 35 0.59 -20.41 1.24
C GLU A 35 -0.67 -21.18 0.83
N VAL A 36 -0.61 -21.94 -0.28
CA VAL A 36 -1.72 -22.78 -0.73
C VAL A 36 -2.18 -23.74 0.37
N VAL A 37 -1.25 -24.47 0.99
CA VAL A 37 -1.58 -25.42 2.07
C VAL A 37 -2.20 -24.71 3.27
N ALA A 38 -1.73 -23.51 3.61
CA ALA A 38 -2.32 -22.75 4.71
C ALA A 38 -3.77 -22.33 4.40
N LEU A 39 -4.01 -21.79 3.20
CA LEU A 39 -5.34 -21.38 2.73
C LEU A 39 -6.30 -22.56 2.63
N GLU A 40 -5.88 -23.68 2.03
CA GLU A 40 -6.68 -24.90 1.95
C GLU A 40 -7.01 -25.47 3.33
N THR A 41 -6.06 -25.43 4.26
CA THR A 41 -6.29 -25.86 5.65
C THR A 41 -7.35 -24.99 6.31
N MET A 42 -7.25 -23.66 6.16
CA MET A 42 -8.25 -22.74 6.71
C MET A 42 -9.62 -22.96 6.07
N ALA A 43 -9.70 -23.09 4.74
CA ALA A 43 -10.95 -23.35 4.02
C ALA A 43 -11.63 -24.63 4.51
N ARG A 44 -10.89 -25.73 4.65
CA ARG A 44 -11.43 -27.00 5.18
C ARG A 44 -11.91 -26.90 6.62
N LEU A 45 -11.21 -26.14 7.47
CA LEU A 45 -11.64 -25.93 8.87
C LEU A 45 -12.92 -25.09 8.94
N LEU A 46 -13.08 -24.11 8.04
CA LEU A 46 -14.32 -23.33 7.91
C LEU A 46 -15.48 -24.22 7.42
N GLU A 47 -15.25 -25.02 6.38
CA GLU A 47 -16.25 -25.96 5.84
C GLU A 47 -16.69 -27.00 6.88
N ALA A 48 -15.75 -27.49 7.70
CA ALA A 48 -16.04 -28.42 8.77
C ALA A 48 -16.70 -27.76 10.00
N GLY A 49 -16.87 -26.44 10.02
CA GLY A 49 -17.48 -25.69 11.12
C GLY A 49 -16.71 -25.83 12.43
N THR A 50 -15.37 -25.91 12.38
CA THR A 50 -14.57 -26.11 13.59
C THR A 50 -14.37 -24.80 14.35
N ASP A 51 -14.42 -24.86 15.69
CA ASP A 51 -14.02 -23.74 16.55
C ASP A 51 -12.50 -23.64 16.77
N LEU A 52 -11.68 -24.40 16.03
CA LEU A 52 -10.23 -24.40 16.21
C LEU A 52 -9.65 -23.05 15.74
N PRO A 53 -9.06 -22.23 16.65
CA PRO A 53 -8.47 -20.96 16.24
C PRO A 53 -7.27 -21.22 15.34
N VAL A 54 -7.18 -20.51 14.21
CA VAL A 54 -6.04 -20.59 13.29
C VAL A 54 -5.31 -19.25 13.24
N HIS A 55 -3.99 -19.29 13.44
CA HIS A 55 -3.13 -18.13 13.24
C HIS A 55 -2.20 -18.41 12.07
N PHE A 56 -2.40 -17.70 10.97
CA PHE A 56 -1.53 -17.79 9.80
C PHE A 56 -0.60 -16.58 9.71
N CYS A 57 0.71 -16.81 9.81
CA CYS A 57 1.73 -15.78 9.64
C CYS A 57 2.15 -15.68 8.17
N SER A 58 1.40 -14.91 7.38
CA SER A 58 1.78 -14.53 6.00
C SER A 58 2.82 -13.40 6.00
N PHE A 59 3.93 -13.59 5.27
CA PHE A 59 4.97 -12.58 5.13
C PHE A 59 4.51 -11.41 4.26
N LEU A 60 3.76 -11.71 3.19
CA LEU A 60 3.16 -10.71 2.32
C LEU A 60 2.21 -9.80 3.12
N TYR A 61 1.27 -10.42 3.84
CA TYR A 61 0.34 -9.70 4.69
C TYR A 61 1.08 -8.81 5.69
N LYS A 62 2.01 -9.40 6.45
CA LYS A 62 2.79 -8.69 7.46
C LYS A 62 3.54 -7.51 6.84
N TYR A 63 4.16 -7.70 5.69
CA TYR A 63 4.92 -6.65 5.01
C TYR A 63 4.03 -5.46 4.64
N HIS A 64 2.91 -5.70 3.95
CA HIS A 64 2.04 -4.62 3.49
C HIS A 64 1.37 -3.89 4.66
N SER A 65 0.80 -4.63 5.62
CA SER A 65 0.07 -4.03 6.75
C SER A 65 1.01 -3.29 7.70
N GLN A 66 2.21 -3.82 7.99
CA GLN A 66 3.18 -3.11 8.83
C GLN A 66 3.74 -1.86 8.15
N ASN A 67 4.01 -1.92 6.84
CA ASN A 67 4.49 -0.76 6.10
C ASN A 67 3.41 0.33 6.00
N SER A 68 2.16 -0.02 5.68
CA SER A 68 1.05 0.96 5.71
C SER A 68 0.89 1.59 7.09
N ALA A 69 0.87 0.78 8.15
CA ALA A 69 0.76 1.29 9.51
C ALA A 69 1.95 2.18 9.91
N ALA A 70 3.17 1.82 9.51
CA ALA A 70 4.37 2.63 9.75
C ALA A 70 4.30 3.97 9.03
N ARG A 71 3.89 3.97 7.75
CA ARG A 71 3.70 5.20 6.98
C ARG A 71 2.62 6.08 7.60
N ARG A 72 1.45 5.54 7.96
CA ARG A 72 0.37 6.31 8.62
C ARG A 72 0.81 6.96 9.92
N ARG A 73 1.53 6.23 10.79
CA ARG A 73 2.09 6.81 12.02
C ARG A 73 3.06 7.95 11.73
N SER A 74 3.88 7.81 10.70
CA SER A 74 4.86 8.82 10.31
C SER A 74 4.18 10.01 9.64
N ALA A 75 3.16 9.79 8.81
CA ALA A 75 2.37 10.83 8.16
C ALA A 75 1.64 11.71 9.19
N ALA A 76 1.03 11.11 10.21
CA ALA A 76 0.40 11.84 11.33
C ALA A 76 1.39 12.71 12.13
N ALA A 77 2.69 12.42 11.99
CA ALA A 77 3.75 13.15 12.63
C ALA A 77 4.31 14.30 11.77
N LEU A 78 4.09 14.30 10.45
CA LEU A 78 4.68 15.29 9.56
C LEU A 78 4.03 16.68 9.74
N PRO A 79 4.83 17.75 9.76
CA PRO A 79 4.30 19.12 9.82
C PRO A 79 3.76 19.53 8.44
N GLY A 80 2.65 20.29 8.44
CA GLY A 80 2.08 20.90 7.22
C GLY A 80 0.56 20.89 7.22
N ALA A 81 -0.05 21.97 6.73
CA ALA A 81 -1.48 22.00 6.41
C ALA A 81 -1.71 21.58 4.96
N GLY A 82 -2.86 21.00 4.64
CA GLY A 82 -3.31 20.81 3.25
C GLY A 82 -2.83 19.55 2.53
N HIS A 83 -2.41 18.51 3.26
CA HIS A 83 -2.10 17.20 2.68
C HIS A 83 -3.02 16.12 3.24
N GLU A 84 -3.27 15.09 2.44
CA GLU A 84 -4.13 13.97 2.82
C GLU A 84 -3.32 12.70 3.02
N VAL A 85 -3.77 11.84 3.94
CA VAL A 85 -3.13 10.53 4.16
C VAL A 85 -3.96 9.46 3.47
N THR A 86 -3.35 8.76 2.51
CA THR A 86 -4.01 7.70 1.75
C THR A 86 -4.25 6.46 2.60
N ALA A 87 -5.08 5.52 2.13
CA ALA A 87 -5.29 4.24 2.83
C ALA A 87 -4.00 3.40 2.90
N ALA A 88 -3.16 3.47 1.86
CA ALA A 88 -1.83 2.86 1.87
C ALA A 88 -0.83 3.60 2.80
N GLY A 89 -1.19 4.77 3.32
CA GLY A 89 -0.46 5.52 4.35
C GLY A 89 0.48 6.59 3.84
N TYR A 90 0.47 6.90 2.55
CA TYR A 90 1.29 7.97 1.97
C TYR A 90 0.65 9.33 2.23
N VAL A 91 1.49 10.36 2.28
CA VAL A 91 1.04 11.75 2.25
C VAL A 91 0.89 12.16 0.79
N ARG A 92 -0.31 12.62 0.43
CA ARG A 92 -0.66 13.06 -0.92
C ARG A 92 -0.83 14.57 -0.95
N GLU A 93 -0.24 15.18 -1.96
CA GLU A 93 -0.45 16.57 -2.33
C GLU A 93 -0.97 16.65 -3.75
N ILE A 94 -2.00 17.47 -3.95
CA ILE A 94 -2.66 17.67 -5.23
C ILE A 94 -2.53 19.15 -5.59
N THR A 95 -2.05 19.42 -6.81
CA THR A 95 -1.93 20.80 -7.30
C THR A 95 -2.62 20.96 -8.65
N SER A 96 -3.42 22.02 -8.78
CA SER A 96 -3.94 22.51 -10.06
C SER A 96 -3.21 23.80 -10.41
N HIS A 97 -2.59 23.88 -11.59
CA HIS A 97 -1.88 25.08 -12.05
C HIS A 97 -0.87 25.65 -11.03
N GLY A 98 -0.26 24.78 -10.22
CA GLY A 98 0.69 25.15 -9.16
C GLY A 98 0.06 25.62 -7.85
N VAL A 99 -1.27 25.62 -7.74
CA VAL A 99 -2.01 25.92 -6.52
C VAL A 99 -2.46 24.62 -5.87
N ALA A 100 -2.22 24.47 -4.56
CA ALA A 100 -2.69 23.31 -3.81
C ALA A 100 -4.22 23.28 -3.79
N VAL A 101 -4.79 22.10 -4.06
CA VAL A 101 -6.24 21.86 -4.08
C VAL A 101 -6.55 20.67 -3.19
N SER A 102 -7.65 20.72 -2.45
CA SER A 102 -8.10 19.58 -1.63
C SER A 102 -8.79 18.52 -2.50
N ALA A 103 -8.93 17.29 -2.00
CA ALA A 103 -9.71 16.28 -2.72
C ALA A 103 -11.18 16.67 -2.92
N ASP A 104 -11.77 17.42 -1.99
CA ASP A 104 -13.15 17.88 -2.06
C ASP A 104 -13.35 18.89 -3.22
N ASP A 105 -12.34 19.72 -3.48
CA ASP A 105 -12.35 20.76 -4.52
C ASP A 105 -12.10 20.21 -5.94
N LEU A 106 -11.80 18.91 -6.08
CA LEU A 106 -11.54 18.30 -7.39
C LEU A 106 -12.72 18.35 -8.36
N ARG A 107 -13.92 18.68 -7.87
CA ARG A 107 -15.08 19.03 -8.71
C ARG A 107 -14.81 20.24 -9.59
N ASP A 108 -14.17 21.25 -9.03
CA ASP A 108 -13.97 22.53 -9.68
C ASP A 108 -12.74 22.52 -10.59
N HIS A 109 -11.85 21.54 -10.39
CA HIS A 109 -10.63 21.34 -11.16
C HIS A 109 -10.69 20.14 -12.11
N SER A 110 -11.88 19.58 -12.40
CA SER A 110 -11.96 18.34 -13.16
C SER A 110 -11.55 18.46 -14.63
N ARG A 111 -11.52 19.68 -15.17
CA ARG A 111 -11.05 19.99 -16.52
C ARG A 111 -9.61 20.50 -16.55
N ASP A 112 -9.01 20.70 -15.38
CA ASP A 112 -7.64 21.19 -15.26
C ASP A 112 -6.65 20.04 -15.38
N SER A 113 -5.39 20.38 -15.68
CA SER A 113 -4.28 19.45 -15.45
C SER A 113 -3.96 19.43 -13.96
N LEU A 114 -3.94 18.25 -13.37
CA LEU A 114 -3.57 18.05 -11.98
C LEU A 114 -2.23 17.35 -11.88
N ARG A 115 -1.46 17.74 -10.88
CA ARG A 115 -0.23 17.06 -10.49
C ARG A 115 -0.40 16.45 -9.11
N LEU A 116 -0.20 15.14 -9.05
CA LEU A 116 -0.19 14.35 -7.82
C LEU A 116 1.24 14.11 -7.36
N GLU A 117 1.53 14.41 -6.10
CA GLU A 117 2.79 14.10 -5.46
C GLU A 117 2.57 13.27 -4.19
N TYR A 118 3.33 12.18 -4.09
CA TYR A 118 3.27 11.28 -2.95
C TYR A 118 4.56 11.29 -2.16
N PHE A 119 4.40 11.28 -0.85
CA PHE A 119 5.50 11.29 0.10
C PHE A 119 5.29 10.21 1.16
N GLU A 120 6.38 9.72 1.70
CA GLU A 120 6.38 8.86 2.88
C GLU A 120 7.07 9.58 4.04
N GLY A 121 6.50 9.41 5.24
CA GLY A 121 7.19 9.78 6.47
C GLY A 121 8.22 8.72 6.81
N ARG A 122 9.47 9.13 7.03
CA ARG A 122 10.58 8.23 7.40
C ARG A 122 11.13 8.62 8.75
N ILE A 123 11.22 7.64 9.65
CA ILE A 123 11.89 7.82 10.94
C ILE A 123 13.40 7.76 10.71
N THR A 124 14.12 8.81 11.09
CA THR A 124 15.58 8.92 11.03
C THR A 124 16.16 9.19 12.43
N GLN A 125 17.45 8.87 12.60
CA GLN A 125 18.19 9.12 13.85
C GLN A 125 18.99 10.43 13.81
N ALA A 126 19.06 11.07 12.65
CA ALA A 126 19.73 12.35 12.42
C ALA A 126 18.75 13.32 11.77
N HIS A 127 18.87 14.59 12.12
CA HIS A 127 18.10 15.67 11.52
C HIS A 127 18.78 16.06 10.21
N GLU A 128 18.29 15.52 9.09
CA GLU A 128 18.87 15.77 7.76
C GLU A 128 18.10 16.85 6.98
N ALA A 129 16.85 17.17 7.37
CA ALA A 129 15.97 18.10 6.65
C ALA A 129 15.32 19.17 7.54
N SER A 130 14.98 20.33 6.97
CA SER A 130 14.28 21.43 7.65
C SER A 130 12.81 21.15 7.97
N ASP A 131 12.18 20.22 7.25
CA ASP A 131 10.77 19.82 7.39
C ASP A 131 10.63 18.50 8.14
N ALA A 132 11.30 18.40 9.29
CA ALA A 132 11.28 17.23 10.16
C ALA A 132 10.47 17.51 11.44
N ALA A 133 9.59 16.57 11.81
CA ALA A 133 9.02 16.57 13.15
C ALA A 133 9.97 15.88 14.14
N VAL A 134 10.11 16.46 15.33
CA VAL A 134 11.02 15.97 16.37
C VAL A 134 10.23 15.39 17.54
N TYR A 135 10.56 14.15 17.91
CA TYR A 135 9.99 13.46 19.07
C TYR A 135 11.09 13.07 20.04
N SER A 136 10.86 13.26 21.34
CA SER A 136 11.74 12.71 22.39
C SER A 136 11.11 11.45 22.97
N LEU A 137 11.78 10.31 22.83
CA LEU A 137 11.34 9.03 23.39
C LEU A 137 12.50 8.39 24.17
N ALA A 138 12.31 8.19 25.47
CA ALA A 138 13.30 7.56 26.36
C ALA A 138 14.71 8.19 26.26
N GLY A 139 14.78 9.51 26.16
CA GLY A 139 16.05 10.25 26.06
C GLY A 139 16.71 10.22 24.67
N ARG A 140 16.05 9.66 23.66
CA ARG A 140 16.49 9.69 22.26
C ARG A 140 15.60 10.61 21.45
N SER A 141 16.20 11.41 20.58
CA SER A 141 15.46 12.19 19.58
C SER A 141 15.18 11.32 18.36
N LEU A 142 13.92 11.27 17.94
CA LEU A 142 13.46 10.66 16.70
C LEU A 142 13.03 11.80 15.76
N PHE A 143 13.47 11.72 14.52
CA PHE A 143 13.11 12.68 13.48
C PHE A 143 12.19 11.97 12.49
N VAL A 144 11.09 12.63 12.10
CA VAL A 144 10.22 12.14 11.04
C VAL A 144 10.30 13.11 9.89
N GLU A 145 10.84 12.65 8.76
CA GLU A 145 11.09 13.48 7.58
C GLU A 145 10.15 13.09 6.44
N LYS A 146 9.69 14.10 5.69
CA LYS A 146 8.88 13.92 4.48
C LYS A 146 9.80 13.61 3.30
N ARG A 147 9.70 12.40 2.75
CA ARG A 147 10.50 12.00 1.57
C ARG A 147 9.60 11.72 0.38
N LYS A 148 10.02 12.18 -0.80
CA LYS A 148 9.34 11.88 -2.06
C LYS A 148 9.32 10.37 -2.32
N ALA A 149 8.12 9.78 -2.42
CA ALA A 149 7.93 8.35 -2.61
C ALA A 149 7.99 7.96 -4.09
N MET A 150 7.57 8.86 -4.98
CA MET A 150 7.60 8.63 -6.43
C MET A 150 7.71 9.90 -7.25
N ARG A 151 7.89 9.75 -8.56
CA ARG A 151 7.81 10.87 -9.50
C ARG A 151 6.39 11.45 -9.53
N PRO A 152 6.23 12.77 -9.72
CA PRO A 152 4.91 13.36 -9.87
C PRO A 152 4.13 12.68 -11.00
N ILE A 153 2.83 12.54 -10.80
CA ILE A 153 1.91 12.03 -11.80
C ILE A 153 1.05 13.18 -12.29
N GLU A 154 1.10 13.44 -13.59
CA GLU A 154 0.24 14.42 -14.24
C GLU A 154 -1.02 13.72 -14.75
N LEU A 155 -2.17 14.29 -14.40
CA LEU A 155 -3.50 13.89 -14.88
C LEU A 155 -4.07 15.01 -15.72
N ASP A 156 -4.61 14.69 -16.89
CA ASP A 156 -5.43 15.62 -17.68
C ASP A 156 -6.93 15.44 -17.40
N GLY A 157 -7.78 16.31 -17.96
CA GLY A 157 -9.19 16.37 -17.59
C GLY A 157 -9.96 15.04 -17.64
N GLU A 158 -9.65 14.13 -18.57
CA GLU A 158 -10.29 12.80 -18.59
C GLU A 158 -9.74 11.92 -17.46
N GLU A 159 -8.43 11.93 -17.26
CA GLU A 159 -7.76 11.18 -16.20
C GLU A 159 -8.12 11.69 -14.79
N VAL A 160 -8.41 12.98 -14.64
CA VAL A 160 -8.90 13.57 -13.39
C VAL A 160 -10.27 12.98 -13.03
N GLU A 161 -11.19 12.85 -13.99
CA GLU A 161 -12.49 12.23 -13.73
C GLU A 161 -12.35 10.73 -13.39
N LEU A 162 -11.47 10.02 -14.09
CA LEU A 162 -11.14 8.62 -13.81
C LEU A 162 -10.52 8.42 -12.42
N TYR A 163 -9.74 9.39 -11.94
CA TYR A 163 -9.12 9.33 -10.62
C TYR A 163 -10.14 9.54 -9.48
N ARG A 164 -11.07 10.48 -9.66
CA ARG A 164 -11.96 10.93 -8.58
C ARG A 164 -12.89 9.85 -8.04
N THR A 165 -13.36 8.95 -8.90
CA THR A 165 -14.31 7.92 -8.50
C THR A 165 -13.67 6.83 -7.63
N PRO A 166 -12.63 6.10 -8.09
CA PRO A 166 -12.06 4.99 -7.34
C PRO A 166 -11.20 5.37 -6.13
N PHE A 167 -10.66 6.59 -6.07
CA PHE A 167 -9.68 6.96 -5.05
C PHE A 167 -10.18 7.97 -4.02
N LEU A 168 -11.31 8.63 -4.27
CA LEU A 168 -11.84 9.66 -3.37
C LEU A 168 -13.28 9.40 -2.90
N LYS A 169 -14.04 8.58 -3.61
CA LYS A 169 -15.37 8.14 -3.18
C LYS A 169 -15.25 6.75 -2.56
N ASP A 170 -16.32 6.33 -1.89
CA ASP A 170 -16.52 4.95 -1.45
C ASP A 170 -16.73 4.03 -2.66
N PHE A 171 -15.65 3.81 -3.40
CA PHE A 171 -15.59 2.87 -4.51
C PHE A 171 -15.13 1.52 -3.97
N THR A 172 -15.96 0.50 -4.15
CA THR A 172 -15.64 -0.86 -3.77
C THR A 172 -15.01 -1.56 -4.97
N TRP A 173 -13.75 -1.93 -4.84
CA TRP A 173 -13.05 -2.70 -5.86
C TRP A 173 -13.62 -4.11 -5.89
N ARG A 174 -13.89 -4.61 -7.09
CA ARG A 174 -14.30 -6.00 -7.26
C ARG A 174 -13.07 -6.88 -7.41
N GLY A 175 -12.81 -7.72 -6.41
CA GLY A 175 -11.67 -8.64 -6.44
C GLY A 175 -11.69 -9.67 -7.59
N ASP A 176 -12.84 -9.89 -8.23
CA ASP A 176 -13.01 -10.83 -9.34
C ASP A 176 -12.74 -10.24 -10.73
N LEU A 177 -12.51 -8.92 -10.82
CA LEU A 177 -12.31 -8.22 -12.08
C LEU A 177 -10.92 -7.56 -12.14
N ASP A 178 -10.35 -7.50 -13.35
CA ASP A 178 -9.12 -6.74 -13.54
C ASP A 178 -9.38 -5.25 -13.22
N PRO A 179 -8.51 -4.59 -12.45
CA PRO A 179 -8.67 -3.18 -12.12
C PRO A 179 -8.78 -2.27 -13.35
N ASP A 180 -8.07 -2.58 -14.44
CA ASP A 180 -8.09 -1.79 -15.66
C ASP A 180 -9.43 -1.93 -16.37
N ASP A 181 -10.03 -3.13 -16.33
CA ASP A 181 -11.37 -3.38 -16.85
C ASP A 181 -12.44 -2.64 -16.03
N GLN A 182 -12.30 -2.60 -14.70
CA GLN A 182 -13.22 -1.89 -13.80
C GLN A 182 -13.19 -0.37 -14.01
N LEU A 183 -12.03 0.16 -14.36
CA LEU A 183 -11.82 1.59 -14.63
C LEU A 183 -11.94 1.94 -16.11
N HIS A 184 -12.15 0.95 -16.98
CA HIS A 184 -12.16 1.11 -18.44
C HIS A 184 -10.91 1.82 -18.96
N LEU A 185 -9.73 1.49 -18.42
CA LEU A 185 -8.47 2.13 -18.79
C LEU A 185 -8.00 1.70 -20.18
N SER A 186 -7.47 2.66 -20.93
CA SER A 186 -6.67 2.33 -22.10
C SER A 186 -5.32 1.71 -21.68
N PRO A 187 -4.64 0.95 -22.56
CA PRO A 187 -3.30 0.44 -22.28
C PRO A 187 -2.28 1.52 -21.91
N ALA A 188 -2.44 2.75 -22.42
CA ALA A 188 -1.58 3.87 -22.09
C ALA A 188 -1.81 4.41 -20.65
N GLN A 189 -3.01 4.24 -20.10
CA GLN A 189 -3.38 4.67 -18.75
C GLN A 189 -3.06 3.60 -17.69
N SER A 190 -3.04 2.32 -18.08
CA SER A 190 -2.83 1.17 -17.17
C SER A 190 -1.62 1.33 -16.23
N ASP A 191 -0.43 1.63 -16.78
CA ASP A 191 0.78 1.78 -15.98
C ASP A 191 0.67 2.94 -14.97
N LYS A 192 0.12 4.07 -15.43
CA LYS A 192 -0.06 5.29 -14.61
C LYS A 192 -1.01 5.02 -13.45
N PHE A 193 -2.18 4.44 -13.73
CA PHE A 193 -3.21 4.18 -12.73
C PHE A 193 -2.85 3.01 -11.80
N SER A 194 -2.08 2.04 -12.28
CA SER A 194 -1.49 1.01 -11.43
C SER A 194 -0.53 1.61 -10.40
N ALA A 195 0.26 2.61 -10.79
CA ALA A 195 1.13 3.33 -9.86
C ALA A 195 0.32 4.14 -8.83
N ILE A 196 -0.72 4.87 -9.27
CA ILE A 196 -1.65 5.58 -8.37
C ILE A 196 -2.27 4.60 -7.36
N ARG A 197 -2.84 3.49 -7.83
CA ARG A 197 -3.48 2.48 -6.98
C ARG A 197 -2.56 1.97 -5.87
N SER A 198 -1.28 1.75 -6.19
CA SER A 198 -0.29 1.30 -5.21
C SER A 198 0.00 2.31 -4.08
N MET A 199 -0.26 3.59 -4.32
CA MET A 199 -0.10 4.68 -3.35
C MET A 199 -1.40 5.03 -2.64
N GLU A 200 -2.54 4.80 -3.27
CA GLU A 200 -3.85 5.18 -2.75
C GLU A 200 -4.49 4.09 -1.90
N VAL A 201 -4.52 2.87 -2.45
CA VAL A 201 -5.35 1.78 -1.95
C VAL A 201 -4.50 0.80 -1.15
N LEU A 202 -5.01 0.38 0.01
CA LEU A 202 -4.49 -0.81 0.69
C LEU A 202 -5.26 -2.01 0.12
N PRO A 203 -4.61 -3.01 -0.51
CA PRO A 203 -5.30 -4.15 -1.11
C PRO A 203 -6.27 -4.84 -0.13
N GLU A 204 -7.45 -5.23 -0.62
CA GLU A 204 -8.46 -5.95 0.15
C GLU A 204 -7.91 -7.28 0.72
N GLY A 205 -8.49 -7.75 1.83
CA GLY A 205 -7.98 -8.89 2.61
C GLY A 205 -6.77 -8.58 3.50
N LEU A 206 -6.17 -7.38 3.41
CA LEU A 206 -5.10 -6.94 4.32
C LEU A 206 -5.60 -6.21 5.58
N ILE A 207 -6.85 -5.74 5.59
CA ILE A 207 -7.48 -5.00 6.71
C ILE A 207 -8.28 -5.95 7.63
N GLU A 208 -8.84 -7.02 7.08
CA GLU A 208 -9.87 -7.85 7.72
C GLU A 208 -9.34 -8.85 8.77
N TYR A 209 -8.04 -8.86 9.04
CA TYR A 209 -7.40 -9.73 10.03
C TYR A 209 -7.21 -9.07 11.41
N PHE A 210 -7.95 -7.99 11.70
CA PHE A 210 -7.96 -7.30 12.99
C PHE A 210 -9.35 -7.29 13.63
#